data_AF-A0A3M1AZM1-F1
#
_entry.id   AF-A0A3M1AZM1-F1
#
_cell.length_a   1.000
_cell.length_b   1.000
_cell.length_c   1.000
_cell.angle_alpha   90.00
_cell.angle_beta   90.00
_cell.angle_gamma   90.00
#
_symmetry.space_group_name_H-M   'P 1'
#
loop_
_entity.id
_entity.type
_entity.pdbx_description
1 polymer ?
#
loop_
_entity_poly.entity_id
_entity_poly.type
_entity_poly.pdbx_seq_one_letter_code
_entity_poly.pdbx_strand_id
1 'polypeptide(L)'
;MTVPIKYRDPGFFMVGLSRATALGTLVLVEELHGIKRVIESREEERQVGSIYMKHAEEVLSALLGVEPGDLKEHATEALGRILKEAGFEDESPDDPFWSAWTECLIKTASMFKIVVNDFPFEHIERLQEEQKKSGPIKIIDETDTSNLN
;
A
#
# COMPACT_ATOMS: atom_id res chain seq x y z
N MET A 1 -19.54 13.98 5.11
CA MET A 1 -19.53 12.64 5.78
C MET A 1 -18.14 12.08 5.57
N THR A 2 -17.34 11.91 6.63
CA THR A 2 -15.97 11.39 6.56
C THR A 2 -15.99 9.87 6.43
N VAL A 3 -15.28 9.30 5.45
CA VAL A 3 -15.18 7.84 5.29
C VAL A 3 -13.92 7.35 6.00
N PRO A 4 -14.02 6.51 7.04
CA PRO A 4 -12.86 5.92 7.68
C PRO A 4 -12.33 4.75 6.84
N ILE A 5 -11.06 4.81 6.45
CA ILE A 5 -10.38 3.68 5.81
C ILE A 5 -10.01 2.68 6.91
N LYS A 6 -10.50 1.43 6.81
CA LYS A 6 -10.24 0.36 7.79
C LYS A 6 -8.99 -0.43 7.40
N TYR A 7 -7.86 -0.19 8.09
CA TYR A 7 -6.55 -0.81 7.80
C TYR A 7 -6.22 -2.09 8.60
N ARG A 8 -7.13 -2.58 9.46
CA ARG A 8 -6.83 -3.62 10.48
C ARG A 8 -7.34 -5.03 10.16
N ASP A 9 -7.61 -5.34 8.91
CA ASP A 9 -8.13 -6.66 8.50
C ASP A 9 -6.98 -7.63 8.14
N PRO A 10 -6.92 -8.87 8.67
CA PRO A 10 -5.91 -9.89 8.31
C PRO A 10 -5.81 -10.20 6.81
N GLY A 11 -6.84 -9.91 6.01
CA GLY A 11 -6.76 -9.94 4.54
C GLY A 11 -5.66 -9.03 3.95
N PHE A 12 -5.09 -8.14 4.76
CA PHE A 12 -3.94 -7.27 4.47
C PHE A 12 -2.68 -8.00 3.98
N PHE A 13 -2.47 -9.26 4.33
CA PHE A 13 -1.30 -10.03 3.85
C PHE A 13 -1.55 -10.76 2.53
N MET A 14 -2.80 -10.77 2.02
CA MET A 14 -3.16 -11.37 0.73
C MET A 14 -3.31 -10.34 -0.39
N VAL A 15 -2.97 -9.08 -0.14
CA VAL A 15 -3.00 -8.01 -1.14
C VAL A 15 -1.68 -7.95 -1.92
N GLY A 16 -1.73 -7.52 -3.18
CA GLY A 16 -0.52 -7.32 -3.98
C GLY A 16 0.48 -6.37 -3.29
N LEU A 17 1.77 -6.60 -3.51
CA LEU A 17 2.87 -5.91 -2.82
C LEU A 17 2.73 -4.39 -2.81
N SER A 18 2.32 -3.79 -3.93
CA SER A 18 2.10 -2.34 -4.07
C SER A 18 0.98 -1.84 -3.14
N ARG A 19 -0.07 -2.63 -2.94
CA ARG A 19 -1.16 -2.28 -2.02
C ARG A 19 -0.71 -2.37 -0.56
N ALA A 20 0.01 -3.42 -0.19
CA ALA A 20 0.57 -3.55 1.16
C ALA A 20 1.54 -2.40 1.45
N THR A 21 2.35 -2.04 0.47
CA THR A 21 3.31 -0.93 0.53
C THR A 21 2.60 0.41 0.69
N ALA A 22 1.58 0.69 -0.12
CA ALA A 22 0.77 1.90 -0.02
C ALA A 22 0.07 2.04 1.34
N LEU A 23 -0.54 0.97 1.84
CA LEU A 23 -1.23 1.01 3.14
C LEU A 23 -0.26 1.15 4.31
N GLY A 24 0.87 0.42 4.29
CA GLY A 24 1.93 0.56 5.29
C GLY A 24 2.50 1.99 5.31
N THR A 25 2.59 2.62 4.13
CA THR A 25 3.00 4.02 4.00
C THR A 25 2.03 4.96 4.71
N LEU A 26 0.72 4.78 4.54
CA LEU A 26 -0.28 5.61 5.25
C LEU A 26 -0.15 5.52 6.77
N VAL A 27 0.10 4.31 7.28
CA VAL A 27 0.34 4.09 8.72
C VAL A 27 1.60 4.84 9.16
N LEU A 28 2.71 4.74 8.41
CA LEU A 28 3.95 5.44 8.75
C LEU A 28 3.81 6.97 8.68
N VAL A 29 3.08 7.50 7.70
CA VAL A 29 2.83 8.95 7.61
C VAL A 29 2.09 9.44 8.86
N GLU A 30 1.06 8.72 9.30
CA GLU A 30 0.32 9.06 10.51
C GLU A 30 1.21 8.96 11.76
N GLU A 31 1.93 7.85 11.94
CA GLU A 31 2.73 7.59 13.14
C GLU A 31 3.97 8.49 13.26
N LEU A 32 4.68 8.75 12.15
CA LEU A 32 5.94 9.50 12.18
C LEU A 32 5.74 11.01 12.03
N HIS A 33 4.71 11.43 11.31
CA HIS A 33 4.51 12.85 10.98
C HIS A 33 3.23 13.43 11.58
N GLY A 34 2.31 12.62 12.09
CA GLY A 34 1.03 13.09 12.64
C GLY A 34 0.10 13.71 11.59
N ILE A 35 0.37 13.47 10.30
CA ILE A 35 -0.40 14.05 9.19
C ILE A 35 -1.45 13.04 8.74
N LYS A 36 -2.68 13.52 8.55
CA LYS A 36 -3.76 12.74 7.93
C LYS A 36 -4.33 13.52 6.74
N ARG A 37 -4.48 12.86 5.61
CA ARG A 37 -5.24 13.41 4.49
C ARG A 37 -6.73 13.26 4.75
N VAL A 38 -7.47 14.35 4.62
CA VAL A 38 -8.93 14.34 4.67
C VAL A 38 -9.44 14.03 3.27
N ILE A 39 -10.33 13.05 3.16
CA ILE A 39 -10.99 12.69 1.90
C ILE A 39 -12.46 13.08 2.02
N GLU A 40 -12.92 13.94 1.13
CA GLU A 40 -14.24 14.58 1.22
C GLU A 40 -15.31 13.86 0.42
N SER A 41 -14.92 13.06 -0.58
CA SER A 41 -15.84 12.35 -1.46
C SER A 41 -15.37 10.95 -1.83
N ARG A 42 -16.32 10.09 -2.25
CA ARG A 42 -15.99 8.76 -2.80
C ARG A 42 -15.23 8.83 -4.13
N GLU A 43 -15.39 9.92 -4.88
CA GLU A 43 -14.65 10.09 -6.12
C GLU A 43 -13.19 10.39 -5.82
N GLU A 44 -12.95 11.34 -4.91
CA GLU A 44 -11.62 11.64 -4.41
C GLU A 44 -10.97 10.41 -3.78
N GLU A 45 -11.72 9.62 -2.98
CA GLU A 45 -11.22 8.36 -2.41
C GLU A 45 -10.68 7.40 -3.49
N ARG A 46 -11.40 7.28 -4.62
CA ARG A 46 -10.96 6.43 -5.75
C ARG A 46 -9.74 7.00 -6.45
N GLN A 47 -9.71 8.31 -6.70
CA GLN A 47 -8.58 8.97 -7.37
C GLN A 47 -7.31 8.90 -6.52
N VAL A 48 -7.41 9.29 -5.24
CA VAL A 48 -6.31 9.24 -4.27
C VAL A 48 -5.86 7.80 -4.03
N GLY A 49 -6.79 6.85 -3.91
CA GLY A 49 -6.46 5.44 -3.86
C GLY A 49 -5.68 4.96 -5.09
N SER A 50 -6.03 5.43 -6.29
CA SER A 50 -5.28 5.13 -7.51
C SER A 50 -3.89 5.76 -7.52
N ILE A 51 -3.73 6.99 -7.02
CA ILE A 51 -2.43 7.65 -6.87
C ILE A 51 -1.53 6.82 -5.97
N TYR A 52 -2.03 6.41 -4.80
CA TYR A 52 -1.25 5.61 -3.85
C TYR A 52 -0.74 4.30 -4.45
N MET A 53 -1.61 3.60 -5.19
CA MET A 53 -1.27 2.34 -5.84
C MET A 53 -0.22 2.52 -6.93
N LYS A 54 -0.44 3.46 -7.87
CA LYS A 54 0.51 3.74 -8.95
C LYS A 54 1.88 4.16 -8.43
N HIS A 55 1.91 5.04 -7.43
CA HIS A 55 3.17 5.51 -6.87
C HIS A 55 3.94 4.38 -6.19
N ALA A 56 3.25 3.51 -5.45
CA ALA A 56 3.87 2.34 -4.85
C ALA A 56 4.41 1.35 -5.92
N GLU A 57 3.68 1.14 -7.02
CA GLU A 57 4.13 0.30 -8.13
C GLU A 57 5.41 0.82 -8.80
N GLU A 58 5.48 2.13 -9.05
CA GLU A 58 6.66 2.76 -9.66
C GLU A 58 7.88 2.68 -8.73
N VAL A 59 7.70 3.03 -7.45
CA VAL A 59 8.80 2.97 -6.47
C VAL A 59 9.30 1.55 -6.27
N LEU A 60 8.42 0.55 -6.16
CA LEU A 60 8.82 -0.85 -6.05
C LEU A 60 9.59 -1.35 -7.27
N SER A 61 9.18 -0.93 -8.47
CA SER A 61 9.83 -1.30 -9.73
C SER A 61 11.23 -0.67 -9.84
N ALA A 62 11.36 0.59 -9.42
CA ALA A 62 12.64 1.31 -9.37
C ALA A 62 13.61 0.75 -8.30
N LEU A 63 13.07 0.24 -7.20
CA LEU A 63 13.83 -0.27 -6.04
C LEU A 63 14.86 -1.36 -6.37
N LEU A 64 14.70 -2.05 -7.49
CA LEU A 64 15.60 -3.12 -7.95
C LEU A 64 16.72 -2.62 -8.88
N GLY A 65 16.56 -1.44 -9.50
CA GLY A 65 17.43 -0.97 -10.57
C GLY A 65 18.02 0.43 -10.39
N VAL A 66 17.62 1.15 -9.33
CA VAL A 66 18.08 2.52 -9.04
C VAL A 66 18.96 2.51 -7.79
N GLU A 67 20.05 3.27 -7.83
CA GLU A 67 20.90 3.49 -6.67
C GLU A 67 20.10 4.14 -5.53
N PRO A 68 20.30 3.75 -4.25
CA PRO A 68 19.49 4.27 -3.15
C PRO A 68 19.47 5.80 -3.02
N GLY A 69 20.53 6.48 -3.47
CA GLY A 69 20.62 7.95 -3.46
C GLY A 69 19.65 8.64 -4.43
N ASP A 70 19.39 8.00 -5.58
CA ASP A 70 18.61 8.60 -6.68
C ASP A 70 17.12 8.22 -6.59
N LEU A 71 16.80 7.21 -5.79
CA LEU A 71 15.43 6.71 -5.61
C LEU A 71 14.46 7.78 -5.10
N LYS A 72 14.93 8.71 -4.27
CA LYS A 72 14.09 9.80 -3.73
C LYS A 72 13.67 10.77 -4.84
N GLU A 73 14.61 11.16 -5.69
CA GLU A 73 14.34 12.03 -6.84
C GLU A 73 13.37 11.35 -7.79
N HIS A 74 13.65 10.08 -8.14
CA HIS A 74 12.77 9.27 -8.98
C HIS A 74 11.33 9.18 -8.44
N ALA A 75 11.16 8.88 -7.14
CA ALA A 75 9.85 8.80 -6.50
C ALA A 75 9.13 10.16 -6.51
N THR A 76 9.86 11.25 -6.28
CA THR A 76 9.28 12.60 -6.28
C THR A 76 8.79 13.00 -7.67
N GLU A 77 9.58 12.73 -8.71
CA GLU A 77 9.21 12.96 -10.11
C GLU A 77 8.00 12.10 -10.54
N ALA A 78 8.02 10.82 -10.15
CA ALA A 78 6.91 9.89 -10.36
C ALA A 78 5.61 10.44 -9.76
N LEU A 79 5.65 10.88 -8.50
CA LEU A 79 4.49 11.44 -7.83
C LEU A 79 3.96 12.69 -8.54
N GLY A 80 4.83 13.62 -8.92
CA GLY A 80 4.44 14.84 -9.65
C GLY A 80 3.71 14.53 -10.96
N ARG A 81 4.20 13.53 -11.72
CA ARG A 81 3.51 13.06 -12.93
C ARG A 81 2.15 12.42 -12.61
N ILE A 82 2.10 11.55 -11.61
CA ILE A 82 0.88 10.82 -11.22
C ILE A 82 -0.22 11.78 -10.72
N LEU A 83 0.13 12.79 -9.92
CA LEU A 83 -0.80 13.82 -9.44
C LEU A 83 -1.44 14.58 -10.61
N LYS A 84 -0.62 15.00 -11.58
CA LYS A 84 -1.08 15.66 -12.79
C LYS A 84 -2.00 14.76 -13.62
N GLU A 85 -1.64 13.50 -13.82
CA GLU A 85 -2.48 12.51 -14.54
C GLU A 85 -3.84 12.30 -13.85
N ALA A 86 -3.89 12.42 -12.52
CA ALA A 86 -5.11 12.25 -11.73
C ALA A 86 -5.96 13.53 -11.61
N GLY A 87 -5.49 14.66 -12.15
CA GLY A 87 -6.21 15.95 -12.13
C GLY A 87 -5.99 16.80 -10.88
N PHE A 88 -4.98 16.48 -10.06
CA PHE A 88 -4.58 17.28 -8.90
C PHE A 88 -3.48 18.27 -9.29
N GLU A 89 -3.80 19.20 -10.20
CA GLU A 89 -2.84 20.16 -10.75
C GLU A 89 -2.38 21.23 -9.73
N ASP A 90 -3.16 21.43 -8.68
CA ASP A 90 -2.90 22.35 -7.57
C ASP A 90 -2.03 21.74 -6.47
N GLU A 91 -1.84 20.41 -6.49
CA GLU A 91 -1.01 19.72 -5.51
C GLU A 91 0.42 19.55 -6.03
N SER A 92 1.38 19.78 -5.14
CA SER A 92 2.81 19.62 -5.40
C SER A 92 3.34 18.36 -4.71
N PRO A 93 4.28 17.61 -5.33
CA PRO A 93 4.99 16.54 -4.62
C PRO A 93 5.76 17.06 -3.39
N ASP A 94 6.04 18.36 -3.32
CA ASP A 94 6.68 19.02 -2.17
C ASP A 94 5.70 19.40 -1.05
N ASP A 95 4.38 19.23 -1.25
CA ASP A 95 3.40 19.52 -0.21
C ASP A 95 3.65 18.64 1.03
N PRO A 96 3.34 19.12 2.25
CA PRO A 96 3.73 18.42 3.48
C PRO A 96 3.27 16.95 3.54
N PHE A 97 2.06 16.67 3.07
CA PHE A 97 1.56 15.29 3.01
C PHE A 97 2.30 14.45 1.98
N TRP A 98 2.51 14.95 0.77
CA TRP A 98 3.14 14.22 -0.33
C TRP A 98 4.64 13.98 -0.14
N SER A 99 5.32 14.95 0.47
CA SER A 99 6.71 14.82 0.87
C SER A 99 6.87 13.73 1.94
N ALA A 100 6.03 13.75 2.98
CA ALA A 100 6.00 12.71 4.02
C ALA A 100 5.61 11.34 3.45
N TRP A 101 4.62 11.29 2.56
CA TRP A 101 4.18 10.10 1.83
C TRP A 101 5.34 9.47 1.07
N THR A 102 6.07 10.25 0.27
CA THR A 102 7.18 9.77 -0.55
C THR A 102 8.31 9.20 0.31
N GLU A 103 8.69 9.89 1.38
CA GLU A 103 9.71 9.41 2.30
C GLU A 103 9.29 8.10 2.98
N CYS A 104 8.06 8.04 3.48
CA CYS A 104 7.50 6.83 4.10
C CYS A 104 7.33 5.69 3.09
N LEU A 105 7.04 6.01 1.84
CA LEU A 105 6.85 5.02 0.77
C LEU A 105 8.16 4.29 0.47
N ILE A 106 9.25 5.05 0.35
CA ILE A 106 10.59 4.48 0.14
C ILE A 106 10.99 3.59 1.32
N LYS A 107 10.75 4.04 2.56
CA LYS A 107 11.01 3.23 3.77
C LYS A 107 10.20 1.94 3.76
N THR A 108 8.90 2.03 3.47
CA THR A 108 7.99 0.89 3.44
C THR A 108 8.38 -0.11 2.34
N ALA A 109 8.63 0.39 1.13
CA ALA A 109 9.08 -0.42 -0.01
C ALA A 109 10.41 -1.13 0.29
N SER A 110 11.35 -0.45 0.94
CA SER A 110 12.63 -1.02 1.36
C SER A 110 12.46 -2.12 2.41
N MET A 111 11.56 -1.94 3.38
CA MET A 111 11.22 -2.99 4.35
C MET A 111 10.61 -4.22 3.67
N PHE A 112 9.68 -4.02 2.74
CA PHE A 112 9.09 -5.13 2.01
C PHE A 112 10.08 -5.82 1.06
N LYS A 113 11.05 -5.11 0.49
CA LYS A 113 12.16 -5.73 -0.28
C LYS A 113 12.96 -6.70 0.57
N ILE A 114 13.28 -6.34 1.82
CA ILE A 114 13.96 -7.23 2.76
C ILE A 114 13.11 -8.48 2.98
N VAL A 115 11.82 -8.32 3.28
CA VAL A 115 10.91 -9.44 3.50
C VAL A 115 10.78 -10.34 2.26
N VAL A 116 10.66 -9.78 1.06
CA VAL A 116 10.50 -10.57 -0.18
C VAL A 116 11.81 -11.28 -0.59
N ASN A 117 12.97 -10.66 -0.38
CA ASN A 117 14.25 -11.30 -0.69
C ASN A 117 14.67 -12.34 0.36
N ASP A 118 14.25 -12.16 1.61
CA ASP A 118 14.55 -13.09 2.71
C ASP A 118 13.50 -14.20 2.87
N PHE A 119 12.33 -14.08 2.23
CA PHE A 119 11.38 -15.18 2.12
C PHE A 119 11.76 -16.07 0.91
N PRO A 120 12.06 -17.36 1.11
CA PRO A 120 12.22 -18.27 -0.02
C PRO A 120 10.90 -18.31 -0.81
N PHE A 121 10.92 -17.76 -2.03
CA PHE A 121 9.76 -17.68 -2.95
C PHE A 121 8.98 -19.00 -3.07
N GLU A 122 9.70 -20.13 -2.93
CA GLU A 122 9.16 -21.48 -2.86
C GLU A 122 8.03 -21.65 -1.83
N HIS A 123 8.07 -20.94 -0.70
CA HIS A 123 7.02 -21.02 0.32
C HIS A 123 5.77 -20.25 -0.06
N ILE A 124 5.90 -19.10 -0.73
CA ILE A 124 4.75 -18.29 -1.17
C ILE A 124 4.06 -18.98 -2.35
N GLU A 125 4.81 -19.51 -3.33
CA GLU A 125 4.25 -20.27 -4.45
C GLU A 125 3.53 -21.53 -3.96
N ARG A 126 4.10 -22.23 -2.98
CA ARG A 126 3.45 -23.40 -2.36
C ARG A 126 2.13 -23.01 -1.68
N LEU A 127 2.11 -21.92 -0.91
CA LEU A 127 0.89 -21.44 -0.24
C LEU A 127 -0.18 -20.98 -1.24
N GLN A 128 0.20 -20.35 -2.35
CA GLN A 128 -0.73 -19.95 -3.41
C GLN A 128 -1.28 -21.15 -4.18
N GLU A 129 -0.45 -22.17 -4.45
CA GLU A 129 -0.93 -23.42 -5.04
C GLU A 129 -1.84 -24.20 -4.09
N GLU A 130 -1.51 -24.26 -2.81
CA GLU A 130 -2.35 -24.85 -1.77
C GLU A 130 -3.69 -24.12 -1.69
N GLN A 131 -3.71 -22.79 -1.68
CA GLN A 131 -4.95 -22.00 -1.67
C GLN A 131 -5.80 -22.18 -2.94
N LYS A 132 -5.17 -22.25 -4.13
CA LYS A 132 -5.87 -22.58 -5.40
C LYS A 132 -6.50 -23.97 -5.36
N LYS A 133 -5.87 -24.93 -4.67
CA LYS A 133 -6.37 -26.31 -4.50
C LYS A 133 -7.45 -26.40 -3.42
N SER A 134 -7.37 -25.59 -2.36
CA SER A 134 -8.27 -25.63 -1.21
C SER A 134 -9.58 -24.84 -1.40
N GLY A 135 -9.71 -24.06 -2.47
CA GLY A 135 -10.86 -23.19 -2.69
C GLY A 135 -10.90 -22.01 -1.71
N PRO A 136 -11.93 -21.13 -1.79
CA PRO A 136 -12.03 -19.99 -0.87
C PRO A 136 -12.11 -20.49 0.57
N ILE A 137 -11.23 -19.97 1.44
CA ILE A 137 -11.24 -20.22 2.87
C ILE A 137 -12.62 -19.76 3.39
N LYS A 138 -13.45 -20.72 3.82
CA LYS A 138 -14.69 -20.41 4.52
C LYS A 138 -14.30 -19.88 5.90
N ILE A 139 -14.50 -18.59 6.13
CA ILE A 139 -14.51 -18.03 7.48
C ILE A 139 -15.71 -18.67 8.18
N ILE A 140 -15.45 -19.55 9.13
CA ILE A 140 -16.50 -20.10 9.99
C ILE A 140 -16.76 -19.02 11.03
N ASP A 141 -17.99 -18.48 11.01
CA ASP A 141 -18.45 -17.55 12.03
C ASP A 141 -18.64 -18.33 13.34
N GLU A 142 -17.76 -18.12 14.32
CA GLU A 142 -17.78 -18.84 15.60
C GLU A 142 -19.00 -18.47 16.49
N THR A 143 -19.94 -17.66 15.99
CA THR A 143 -21.19 -17.37 16.71
C THR A 143 -22.27 -18.43 16.58
N ASP A 144 -22.05 -19.53 15.85
CA ASP A 144 -23.05 -20.61 15.73
C ASP A 144 -22.64 -21.88 16.49
N THR A 145 -22.49 -21.77 17.82
CA THR A 145 -22.40 -22.93 18.74
C THR A 145 -23.76 -23.53 19.06
N SER A 146 -24.78 -23.31 18.22
CA SER A 146 -26.18 -23.59 18.54
C SER A 146 -26.62 -25.05 18.37
N ASN A 147 -25.77 -25.99 17.93
CA ASN A 147 -26.20 -27.37 17.65
C ASN A 147 -25.11 -28.43 17.83
N LEU A 148 -24.48 -28.48 19.00
CA LEU A 148 -23.78 -29.70 19.45
C LEU A 148 -24.37 -30.17 20.79
N ASN A 149 -25.50 -30.85 20.69
CA ASN A 149 -25.95 -31.91 21.59
C ASN A 149 -26.36 -33.11 20.74
#